data_AF-A0A3M1P0V7-F1
#
_entry.id   AF-A0A3M1P0V7-F1
#
_cell.length_a   1.000
_cell.length_b   1.000
_cell.length_c   1.000
_cell.angle_alpha   90.00
_cell.angle_beta   90.00
_cell.angle_gamma   90.00
#
_symmetry.space_group_name_H-M   'P 1'
#
loop_
_entity.id
_entity.type
_entity.pdbx_description
1 polymer ?
#
loop_
_entity_poly.entity_id
_entity_poly.type
_entity_poly.pdbx_seq_one_letter_code
_entity_poly.pdbx_strand_id
1 'polypeptide(L)'
;MPAVELFQELFIKGFNLLEAVGFTAGLLYVILNIRQNVWCWPVGLVSVTAYLIVFWEVRLYADMGLQVFYIGLSLYGWYYWLHGGRDDGAAPVVRLTGRQAAVAALLGVAGTALMGYLLARFTNADLPYWDSATTVFSLIGTWMTARKILENWLLWIAVDTLYVFIYVYKGLYLTSVL
;
A
#
# COMPACT_ATOMS: atom_id res chain seq x y z
N MET A 1 31.77 19.12 16.13
CA MET A 1 30.32 19.19 15.86
C MET A 1 29.69 17.93 16.45
N PRO A 2 28.63 18.04 17.28
CA PRO A 2 28.03 16.88 17.91
C PRO A 2 27.26 16.06 16.87
N ALA A 3 27.42 14.74 16.89
CA ALA A 3 26.77 13.81 15.96
C ALA A 3 25.22 13.93 15.94
N VAL A 4 24.63 14.49 17.00
CA VAL A 4 23.19 14.78 17.13
C VAL A 4 22.74 15.91 16.20
N GLU A 5 23.55 16.94 16.00
CA GLU A 5 23.23 18.05 15.08
C GLU A 5 23.38 17.62 13.62
N LEU A 6 24.40 16.81 13.31
CA LEU A 6 24.57 16.19 11.98
C LEU A 6 23.44 15.20 11.69
N PHE A 7 23.02 14.41 12.68
CA PHE A 7 21.86 13.54 12.61
C PHE A 7 20.60 14.38 12.37
N GLN A 8 20.31 15.40 13.18
CA GLN A 8 19.13 16.26 12.98
C GLN A 8 19.16 17.04 11.66
N GLU A 9 20.29 17.56 11.18
CA GLU A 9 20.35 18.24 9.89
C GLU A 9 20.15 17.29 8.70
N LEU A 10 20.76 16.10 8.72
CA LEU A 10 20.53 15.07 7.70
C LEU A 10 19.09 14.54 7.76
N PHE A 11 18.57 14.32 8.96
CA PHE A 11 17.24 13.76 9.25
C PHE A 11 16.09 14.76 9.04
N ILE A 12 16.33 16.07 9.08
CA ILE A 12 15.27 17.09 8.91
C ILE A 12 15.24 17.66 7.48
N LYS A 13 16.39 17.75 6.78
CA LYS A 13 16.44 18.33 5.42
C LYS A 13 16.41 17.31 4.28
N GLY A 14 17.09 16.17 4.41
CA GLY A 14 17.15 15.14 3.36
C GLY A 14 15.90 14.26 3.34
N PHE A 15 15.44 13.83 4.52
CA PHE A 15 14.25 12.99 4.69
C PHE A 15 12.97 13.68 4.25
N ASN A 16 12.84 14.98 4.51
CA ASN A 16 11.63 15.72 4.12
C ASN A 16 11.45 15.75 2.60
N LEU A 17 12.54 15.81 1.81
CA LEU A 17 12.39 15.81 0.35
C LEU A 17 11.94 14.45 -0.18
N LEU A 18 12.53 13.34 0.27
CA LEU A 18 12.19 12.01 -0.21
C LEU A 18 10.80 11.58 0.28
N GLU A 19 10.48 11.86 1.54
CA GLU A 19 9.13 11.66 2.08
C GLU A 19 8.11 12.56 1.37
N ALA A 20 8.42 13.83 1.09
CA ALA A 20 7.54 14.71 0.34
C ALA A 20 7.34 14.23 -1.10
N VAL A 21 8.38 13.74 -1.77
CA VAL A 21 8.27 13.11 -3.10
C VAL A 21 7.39 11.87 -3.02
N GLY A 22 7.63 10.99 -2.05
CA GLY A 22 6.82 9.79 -1.81
C GLY A 22 5.34 10.12 -1.60
N PHE A 23 5.06 11.08 -0.72
CA PHE A 23 3.73 11.56 -0.39
C PHE A 23 3.02 12.22 -1.58
N THR A 24 3.68 13.18 -2.24
CA THR A 24 3.10 13.89 -3.38
C THR A 24 2.86 12.95 -4.57
N ALA A 25 3.79 12.03 -4.84
CA ALA A 25 3.59 10.98 -5.83
C ALA A 25 2.42 10.06 -5.45
N GLY A 26 2.26 9.72 -4.16
CA GLY A 26 1.12 8.95 -3.66
C GLY A 26 -0.22 9.65 -3.90
N LEU A 27 -0.32 10.94 -3.60
CA LEU A 27 -1.51 11.75 -3.88
C LEU A 27 -1.81 11.81 -5.39
N LEU A 28 -0.78 12.06 -6.21
CA LEU A 28 -0.92 12.09 -7.66
C LEU A 28 -1.35 10.72 -8.20
N TYR A 29 -0.83 9.62 -7.65
CA TYR A 29 -1.24 8.27 -7.99
C TYR A 29 -2.75 8.09 -7.78
N VAL A 30 -3.28 8.47 -6.61
CA VAL A 30 -4.71 8.34 -6.30
C VAL A 30 -5.55 9.17 -7.28
N ILE A 31 -5.16 10.42 -7.54
CA ILE A 31 -5.88 11.30 -8.49
C ILE A 31 -5.88 10.70 -9.90
N LEU A 32 -4.75 10.19 -10.37
CA LEU A 32 -4.64 9.54 -11.68
C LEU A 32 -5.43 8.24 -11.75
N ASN A 33 -5.45 7.46 -10.66
CA ASN A 33 -6.22 6.23 -10.55
C ASN A 33 -7.73 6.49 -10.62
N ILE A 34 -8.23 7.53 -9.93
CA ILE A 34 -9.63 7.98 -10.04
C ILE A 34 -9.96 8.35 -11.48
N ARG A 35 -9.05 9.05 -12.17
CA ARG A 35 -9.18 9.45 -13.58
C ARG A 35 -8.93 8.30 -14.57
N GLN A 36 -8.68 7.08 -14.09
CA GLN A 36 -8.34 5.91 -14.89
C GLN A 36 -7.18 6.12 -15.86
N ASN A 37 -6.24 6.98 -15.48
CA ASN A 37 -5.07 7.30 -16.26
C ASN A 37 -3.94 6.30 -15.96
N VAL A 38 -3.40 5.63 -16.98
CA VAL A 38 -2.32 4.63 -16.87
C VAL A 38 -1.05 5.17 -16.20
N TRP A 39 -0.83 6.48 -16.25
CA TRP A 39 0.27 7.16 -15.57
C TRP A 39 0.21 7.03 -14.04
N CYS A 40 -0.92 6.57 -13.47
CA CYS A 40 -0.96 6.21 -12.05
C CYS A 40 0.15 5.21 -11.73
N TRP A 41 0.37 4.15 -12.50
CA TRP A 41 1.33 3.11 -12.13
C TRP A 41 2.78 3.57 -12.06
N PRO A 42 3.35 4.31 -13.05
CA PRO A 42 4.68 4.90 -12.92
C PRO A 42 4.80 5.86 -11.73
N VAL A 43 3.78 6.70 -11.50
CA VAL A 43 3.76 7.64 -10.38
C VAL A 43 3.71 6.89 -9.03
N GLY A 44 2.91 5.83 -8.96
CA GLY A 44 2.85 4.92 -7.81
C GLY A 44 4.19 4.25 -7.55
N LEU A 45 4.89 3.79 -8.61
CA LEU A 45 6.24 3.22 -8.52
C LEU A 45 7.24 4.21 -7.90
N VAL A 46 7.18 5.49 -8.29
CA VAL A 46 8.01 6.54 -7.66
C VAL A 46 7.70 6.64 -6.17
N SER A 47 6.42 6.65 -5.79
CA SER A 47 5.98 6.72 -4.40
C SER A 47 6.49 5.53 -3.56
N VAL A 48 6.22 4.30 -3.98
CA VAL A 48 6.62 3.10 -3.24
C VAL A 48 8.14 2.91 -3.19
N THR A 49 8.86 3.35 -4.23
CA THR A 49 10.33 3.31 -4.23
C THR A 49 10.90 4.36 -3.27
N ALA A 50 10.34 5.56 -3.22
CA ALA A 50 10.73 6.57 -2.24
C ALA A 50 10.51 6.06 -0.80
N TYR A 51 9.34 5.49 -0.50
CA TYR A 51 9.06 4.91 0.81
C TYR A 51 9.92 3.68 1.14
N LEU A 52 10.27 2.85 0.14
CA LEU A 52 11.21 1.74 0.33
C LEU A 52 12.58 2.24 0.84
N ILE A 53 13.09 3.33 0.27
CA ILE A 53 14.36 3.94 0.69
C ILE A 53 14.23 4.53 2.10
N VAL A 54 13.14 5.27 2.38
CA VAL A 54 12.89 5.83 3.73
C VAL A 54 12.88 4.72 4.78
N PHE A 55 12.15 3.63 4.53
CA PHE A 55 12.06 2.49 5.46
C PHE A 55 13.37 1.73 5.63
N TRP A 56 14.24 1.70 4.61
CA TRP A 56 15.59 1.17 4.76
C TRP A 56 16.44 2.00 5.70
N GLU A 57 16.40 3.32 5.57
CA GLU A 57 17.19 4.24 6.40
C GLU A 57 16.78 4.18 7.87
N VAL A 58 15.48 4.05 8.15
CA VAL A 58 14.96 3.88 9.53
C VAL A 58 14.93 2.43 10.01
N ARG A 59 15.46 1.47 9.23
CA ARG A 59 15.56 0.04 9.54
C ARG A 59 14.22 -0.66 9.81
N LEU A 60 13.16 -0.21 9.17
CA LEU A 60 11.83 -0.84 9.21
C LEU A 60 11.71 -1.93 8.14
N TYR A 61 12.39 -3.05 8.37
CA TYR A 61 12.49 -4.14 7.38
C TYR A 61 11.14 -4.79 7.01
N ALA A 62 10.16 -4.78 7.92
CA ALA A 62 8.83 -5.31 7.65
C ALA A 62 8.10 -4.46 6.59
N ASP A 63 8.07 -3.14 6.79
CA ASP A 63 7.48 -2.18 5.85
C ASP A 63 8.22 -2.16 4.52
N MET A 64 9.55 -2.34 4.52
CA MET A 64 10.31 -2.52 3.29
C MET A 64 9.86 -3.74 2.48
N GLY A 65 9.66 -4.89 3.14
CA GLY A 65 9.19 -6.11 2.48
C GLY A 65 7.85 -5.85 1.78
N LEU A 66 6.96 -5.12 2.44
CA LEU A 66 5.67 -4.71 1.89
C LEU A 66 5.82 -3.81 0.65
N GLN A 67 6.76 -2.86 0.66
CA GLN A 67 7.04 -2.02 -0.51
C GLN A 67 7.53 -2.84 -1.72
N VAL A 68 8.29 -3.92 -1.51
CA VAL A 68 8.68 -4.84 -2.60
C VAL A 68 7.47 -5.50 -3.26
N PHE A 69 6.48 -5.92 -2.45
CA PHE A 69 5.22 -6.45 -3.00
C PHE A 69 4.46 -5.39 -3.80
N TYR A 70 4.39 -4.15 -3.30
CA TYR A 70 3.75 -3.06 -4.04
C TYR A 70 4.46 -2.70 -5.34
N ILE A 71 5.80 -2.75 -5.39
CA ILE A 71 6.55 -2.59 -6.64
C ILE A 71 6.15 -3.67 -7.65
N GLY A 72 6.14 -4.94 -7.24
CA GLY A 72 5.75 -6.05 -8.11
C GLY A 72 4.31 -5.92 -8.62
N LEU A 73 3.36 -5.60 -7.74
CA LEU A 73 1.96 -5.38 -8.12
C LEU A 73 1.77 -4.14 -8.98
N SER A 74 2.58 -3.09 -8.77
CA SER A 74 2.52 -1.87 -9.58
C SER A 74 3.02 -2.11 -10.99
N LEU A 75 4.10 -2.88 -11.16
CA LEU A 75 4.58 -3.32 -12.48
C LEU A 75 3.52 -4.19 -13.18
N TYR A 76 2.89 -5.11 -12.44
CA TYR A 76 1.80 -5.93 -12.97
C TYR A 76 0.59 -5.08 -13.41
N GLY A 77 0.15 -4.15 -12.57
CA GLY A 77 -0.95 -3.24 -12.88
C GLY A 77 -0.66 -2.38 -14.10
N TRP A 78 0.58 -1.86 -14.18
CA TRP A 78 1.02 -1.09 -15.35
C TRP A 78 0.92 -1.91 -16.64
N TYR A 79 1.48 -3.12 -16.62
CA TYR A 79 1.43 -4.03 -17.76
C TYR A 79 -0.01 -4.35 -18.17
N TYR A 80 -0.87 -4.69 -17.21
CA TYR A 80 -2.27 -5.04 -17.45
C TYR A 80 -3.08 -3.86 -17.99
N TRP A 81 -2.84 -2.64 -17.51
CA TRP A 81 -3.58 -1.47 -17.99
C TRP A 81 -3.19 -1.05 -19.41
N LEU A 82 -1.95 -1.31 -19.81
CA LEU A 82 -1.46 -1.07 -21.18
C LEU A 82 -1.92 -2.13 -22.17
N HIS A 83 -1.92 -3.41 -21.79
CA HIS A 83 -2.09 -4.53 -22.72
C HIS A 83 -3.34 -5.39 -22.47
N GLY A 84 -4.10 -5.13 -21.40
CA GLY A 84 -5.23 -5.95 -20.99
C GLY A 84 -6.57 -5.60 -21.66
N GLY A 85 -6.59 -4.62 -22.57
CA GLY A 85 -7.75 -4.34 -23.41
C GLY A 85 -7.85 -5.30 -24.58
N ARG A 86 -9.08 -5.63 -24.99
CA ARG A 86 -9.34 -6.29 -26.26
C ARG A 86 -9.46 -5.19 -27.34
N ASP A 87 -8.79 -5.41 -28.47
CA ASP A 87 -8.85 -4.56 -29.67
C ASP A 87 -8.40 -3.10 -29.45
N ASP A 88 -7.11 -2.92 -29.13
CA ASP A 88 -6.39 -1.63 -29.06
C ASP A 88 -6.95 -0.59 -28.05
N GLY A 89 -7.91 -0.98 -27.21
CA GLY A 89 -8.53 -0.15 -26.18
C GLY A 89 -7.89 -0.27 -24.79
N ALA A 90 -8.21 0.66 -23.89
CA ALA A 90 -7.82 0.55 -22.49
C ALA A 90 -8.52 -0.64 -21.81
N ALA A 91 -7.85 -1.29 -20.84
CA ALA A 91 -8.47 -2.39 -20.07
C ALA A 91 -9.82 -1.96 -19.47
N PRO A 92 -10.89 -2.78 -19.56
CA PRO A 92 -12.22 -2.40 -19.09
C PRO A 92 -12.30 -2.44 -17.56
N VAL A 93 -13.19 -1.62 -17.00
CA VAL A 93 -13.59 -1.74 -15.59
C VAL A 93 -14.48 -2.97 -15.44
N VAL A 94 -14.15 -3.83 -14.50
CA VAL A 94 -14.85 -5.09 -14.24
C VAL A 94 -15.48 -5.05 -12.84
N ARG A 95 -16.52 -5.84 -12.63
CA ARG A 95 -17.14 -6.03 -11.30
C ARG A 95 -17.00 -7.49 -10.88
N LEU A 96 -16.82 -7.73 -9.59
CA LEU A 96 -16.87 -9.08 -9.05
C LEU A 96 -18.31 -9.58 -9.00
N THR A 97 -18.48 -10.86 -9.35
CA THR A 97 -19.70 -11.59 -8.96
C THR A 97 -19.70 -11.82 -7.44
N GLY A 98 -20.88 -11.99 -6.84
CA GLY A 98 -20.99 -12.25 -5.39
C GLY A 98 -20.17 -13.46 -4.93
N ARG A 99 -20.06 -14.51 -5.78
CA ARG A 99 -19.19 -15.67 -5.52
C ARG A 99 -17.72 -15.30 -5.51
N GLN A 100 -17.24 -14.51 -6.48
CA GLN A 100 -15.84 -14.09 -6.52
C GLN A 100 -15.50 -13.17 -5.35
N ALA A 101 -16.42 -12.28 -4.97
CA ALA A 101 -16.26 -11.44 -3.77
C ALA A 101 -16.16 -12.30 -2.50
N ALA A 102 -17.01 -13.32 -2.34
CA ALA A 102 -16.96 -14.24 -1.21
C ALA A 102 -15.64 -15.04 -1.17
N VAL A 103 -15.15 -15.52 -2.33
CA VAL A 103 -13.85 -16.21 -2.42
C VAL A 103 -12.70 -15.27 -2.06
N ALA A 104 -12.70 -14.04 -2.58
CA ALA A 104 -11.68 -13.04 -2.24
C ALA A 104 -11.68 -12.72 -0.74
N ALA A 105 -12.85 -12.55 -0.13
CA ALA A 105 -12.99 -12.34 1.30
C ALA A 105 -12.47 -13.54 2.12
N LEU A 106 -12.82 -14.77 1.73
CA LEU A 106 -12.34 -15.98 2.38
C LEU A 106 -10.81 -16.10 2.30
N LEU A 107 -10.22 -15.84 1.13
CA LEU A 107 -8.77 -15.82 0.94
C LEU A 107 -8.11 -14.72 1.78
N GLY A 108 -8.72 -13.54 1.89
CA GLY A 108 -8.25 -12.46 2.75
C GLY A 108 -8.27 -12.83 4.23
N VAL A 109 -9.34 -13.47 4.71
CA VAL A 109 -9.44 -13.96 6.09
C VAL A 109 -8.42 -15.07 6.35
N ALA A 110 -8.28 -16.04 5.45
CA ALA A 110 -7.31 -17.12 5.58
C ALA A 110 -5.86 -16.60 5.57
N GLY A 111 -5.54 -15.67 4.67
CA GLY A 111 -4.25 -14.99 4.61
C GLY A 111 -3.95 -14.20 5.89
N THR A 112 -4.95 -13.48 6.40
CA THR A 112 -4.85 -12.74 7.68
C THR A 112 -4.58 -13.68 8.85
N ALA A 113 -5.29 -14.81 8.94
CA ALA A 113 -5.10 -15.78 10.00
C ALA A 113 -3.70 -16.41 9.94
N LEU A 114 -3.25 -16.79 8.74
CA LEU A 114 -1.91 -17.35 8.53
C LEU A 114 -0.82 -16.34 8.89
N MET A 115 -0.89 -15.12 8.35
CA MET A 115 0.10 -14.07 8.60
C MET A 115 0.06 -13.64 10.07
N GLY A 116 -1.13 -13.49 10.66
CA GLY A 116 -1.29 -13.13 12.07
C GLY A 116 -0.73 -14.19 13.01
N TYR A 117 -0.90 -15.47 12.70
CA TYR A 117 -0.27 -16.57 13.42
C TYR A 117 1.27 -16.51 13.33
N LEU A 118 1.81 -16.26 12.14
CA LEU A 118 3.27 -16.13 11.94
C LEU A 118 3.84 -14.94 12.72
N LEU A 119 3.20 -13.77 12.67
CA LEU A 119 3.63 -12.60 13.43
C LEU A 119 3.54 -12.90 14.94
N ALA A 120 2.41 -13.40 15.43
CA ALA A 120 2.25 -13.72 16.85
C ALA A 120 3.27 -14.76 17.37
N ARG A 121 3.77 -15.65 16.49
CA ARG A 121 4.71 -16.70 16.86
C ARG A 121 6.18 -16.29 16.75
N PHE A 122 6.52 -15.46 15.77
CA PHE A 122 7.90 -15.15 15.42
C PHE A 122 8.29 -13.68 15.64
N THR A 123 7.36 -12.80 15.99
CA THR A 123 7.62 -11.39 16.26
C THR A 123 6.97 -10.92 17.56
N ASN A 124 7.38 -9.76 18.06
CA ASN A 124 6.78 -9.09 19.23
C ASN A 124 5.76 -8.02 18.78
N ALA A 125 4.96 -8.32 17.75
CA ALA A 125 3.96 -7.37 17.27
C ALA A 125 2.84 -7.18 18.31
N ASP A 126 2.44 -5.93 18.56
CA ASP A 126 1.40 -5.60 19.54
C ASP A 126 0.00 -6.06 19.12
N LEU A 127 -0.31 -5.94 17.82
CA LEU A 127 -1.62 -6.29 17.24
C LEU A 127 -1.44 -7.16 15.99
N PRO A 128 -0.86 -8.38 16.11
CA PRO A 128 -0.38 -9.17 14.99
C PRO A 128 -1.48 -9.51 13.97
N TYR A 129 -2.69 -9.79 14.42
CA TYR A 129 -3.82 -10.08 13.54
C TYR A 129 -4.38 -8.84 12.84
N TRP A 130 -4.40 -7.68 13.50
CA TRP A 130 -4.87 -6.44 12.90
C TRP A 130 -3.88 -5.88 11.88
N ASP A 131 -2.59 -5.92 12.20
CA ASP A 131 -1.51 -5.55 11.28
C ASP A 131 -1.45 -6.51 10.08
N SER A 132 -1.76 -7.79 10.29
CA SER A 132 -1.88 -8.76 9.20
C SER A 132 -3.12 -8.52 8.33
N ALA A 133 -4.24 -8.13 8.94
CA ALA A 133 -5.47 -7.83 8.21
C ALA A 133 -5.27 -6.65 7.26
N THR A 134 -4.75 -5.53 7.76
CA THR A 134 -4.48 -4.35 6.92
C THR A 134 -3.50 -4.68 5.80
N THR A 135 -2.45 -5.44 6.09
CA THR A 135 -1.48 -5.88 5.08
C THR A 135 -2.13 -6.74 3.99
N VAL A 136 -2.80 -7.82 4.36
CA VAL A 136 -3.39 -8.78 3.41
C VAL A 136 -4.47 -8.12 2.57
N PHE A 137 -5.37 -7.35 3.18
CA PHE A 137 -6.42 -6.64 2.45
C PHE A 137 -5.88 -5.50 1.58
N SER A 138 -4.79 -4.84 1.95
CA SER A 138 -4.12 -3.84 1.07
C SER A 138 -3.49 -4.49 -0.17
N LEU A 139 -2.89 -5.68 -0.03
CA LEU A 139 -2.36 -6.43 -1.18
C LEU A 139 -3.49 -6.88 -2.11
N ILE A 140 -4.60 -7.38 -1.54
CA ILE A 140 -5.81 -7.72 -2.32
C ILE A 140 -6.37 -6.46 -3.00
N GLY A 141 -6.48 -5.34 -2.29
CA GLY A 141 -6.95 -4.06 -2.83
C GLY A 141 -6.09 -3.57 -3.99
N THR A 142 -4.77 -3.62 -3.85
CA THR A 142 -3.82 -3.24 -4.90
C THR A 142 -3.97 -4.15 -6.11
N TRP A 143 -4.10 -5.46 -5.93
CA TRP A 143 -4.38 -6.39 -7.03
C TRP A 143 -5.74 -6.11 -7.70
N MET A 144 -6.78 -5.80 -6.92
CA MET A 144 -8.10 -5.43 -7.46
C MET A 144 -8.02 -4.15 -8.29
N THR A 145 -7.30 -3.13 -7.83
CA THR A 145 -7.01 -1.91 -8.58
C THR A 145 -6.24 -2.22 -9.87
N ALA A 146 -5.22 -3.09 -9.80
CA ALA A 146 -4.47 -3.56 -10.96
C ALA A 146 -5.38 -4.22 -12.02
N ARG A 147 -6.39 -4.97 -11.59
CA ARG A 147 -7.37 -5.61 -12.47
C ARG A 147 -8.55 -4.73 -12.87
N LYS A 148 -8.57 -3.44 -12.48
CA LYS A 148 -9.69 -2.51 -12.67
C LYS A 148 -11.02 -3.05 -12.12
N ILE A 149 -10.97 -3.76 -10.99
CA ILE A 149 -12.15 -4.27 -10.30
C ILE A 149 -12.78 -3.13 -9.50
N LEU A 150 -14.04 -2.79 -9.76
CA LEU A 150 -14.71 -1.62 -9.15
C LEU A 150 -14.81 -1.71 -7.62
N GLU A 151 -15.01 -2.90 -7.07
CA GLU A 151 -15.15 -3.13 -5.62
C GLU A 151 -13.86 -2.78 -4.83
N ASN A 152 -12.72 -2.54 -5.51
CA ASN A 152 -11.49 -2.09 -4.88
C ASN A 152 -11.69 -0.83 -4.03
N TRP A 153 -12.55 0.11 -4.46
CA TRP A 153 -12.81 1.35 -3.73
C TRP A 153 -13.43 1.12 -2.36
N LEU A 154 -14.37 0.16 -2.27
CA LEU A 154 -14.98 -0.21 -0.99
C LEU A 154 -13.96 -0.86 -0.06
N LEU A 155 -13.07 -1.68 -0.63
CA LEU A 155 -12.01 -2.31 0.13
C LEU A 155 -11.01 -1.28 0.68
N TRP A 156 -10.58 -0.32 -0.15
CA TRP A 156 -9.71 0.78 0.29
C TRP A 156 -10.34 1.62 1.39
N ILE A 157 -11.62 2.02 1.25
CA ILE A 157 -12.33 2.74 2.33
C ILE A 157 -12.31 1.94 3.65
N ALA A 158 -12.56 0.62 3.59
CA ALA A 158 -12.57 -0.22 4.78
C ALA A 158 -11.17 -0.35 5.42
N VAL A 159 -10.14 -0.52 4.59
CA VAL A 159 -8.75 -0.66 5.02
C VAL A 159 -8.22 0.66 5.59
N ASP A 160 -8.46 1.79 4.94
CA ASP A 160 -8.04 3.12 5.40
C ASP A 160 -8.72 3.46 6.72
N THR A 161 -10.03 3.17 6.83
CA THR A 161 -10.77 3.31 8.10
C THR A 161 -10.11 2.48 9.21
N LEU A 162 -9.72 1.24 8.91
CA LEU A 162 -9.05 0.37 9.88
C LEU A 162 -7.66 0.90 10.26
N TYR A 163 -6.89 1.44 9.32
CA TYR A 163 -5.62 2.11 9.59
C TYR A 163 -5.79 3.28 10.56
N VAL A 164 -6.79 4.15 10.33
CA VAL A 164 -7.11 5.27 11.24
C VAL A 164 -7.37 4.75 12.66
N PHE A 165 -8.20 3.72 12.83
CA PHE A 165 -8.46 3.14 14.15
C PHE A 165 -7.21 2.56 14.81
N ILE A 166 -6.39 1.80 14.07
CA ILE A 166 -5.15 1.20 14.59
C ILE A 166 -4.16 2.29 15.01
N TYR A 167 -3.98 3.33 14.20
CA TYR A 167 -3.04 4.41 14.49
C TYR A 167 -3.49 5.27 15.67
N VAL A 168 -4.80 5.54 15.82
CA VAL A 168 -5.35 6.18 17.01
C VAL A 168 -5.11 5.33 18.26
N TYR A 169 -5.32 4.01 18.18
CA TYR A 169 -5.06 3.08 19.29
C TYR A 169 -3.58 3.03 19.67
N LYS A 170 -2.68 3.08 18.68
CA LYS A 170 -1.22 3.11 18.87
C LYS A 170 -0.69 4.50 19.29
N GLY A 171 -1.54 5.52 19.43
CA GLY A 171 -1.15 6.88 19.79
C GLY A 171 -0.41 7.66 18.70
N LEU A 172 -0.42 7.16 17.46
CA LEU A 172 0.25 7.75 16.29
C LEU A 172 -0.69 8.73 15.56
N TYR A 173 -1.06 9.81 16.25
CA TYR A 173 -2.09 10.74 15.76
C TYR A 173 -1.71 11.42 14.43
N LEU A 174 -0.43 11.70 14.18
CA LEU A 174 0.00 12.35 12.93
C LEU A 174 -0.24 11.48 11.69
N THR A 175 0.00 10.16 11.81
CA THR A 175 -0.21 9.19 10.72
C THR A 175 -1.69 8.86 10.52
N SER A 176 -2.52 9.02 11.56
CA SER A 176 -3.98 8.76 11.47
C SER A 176 -4.77 9.77 10.65
N VAL A 177 -4.18 10.93 10.30
CA VAL A 177 -4.83 11.98 9.50
C VAL A 177 -4.50 11.83 8.00
N LEU A 178 -3.47 11.05 7.67
CA LEU A 178 -3.01 10.77 6.31
C LEU A 178 -3.82 9.64 5.67
#